data_AF-A0A0F9GF43-F1
#
_entry.id   AF-A0A0F9GF43-F1
#
_cell.length_a   1.000
_cell.length_b   1.000
_cell.length_c   1.000
_cell.angle_alpha   90.00
_cell.angle_beta   90.00
_cell.angle_gamma   90.00
#
_symmetry.space_group_name_H-M   'P 1'
#
loop_
_entity.id
_entity.type
_entity.pdbx_description
1 polymer ?
#
loop_
_entity_poly.entity_id
_entity_poly.type
_entity_poly.pdbx_seq_one_letter_code
_entity_poly.pdbx_strand_id
1 'polypeptide(L)'
;GLKQKDLQPCALCGNGVMHNNNITFYRISIEHLVIDTSAVSRQHGMEMMMGQVAPLAQVMGPDEDIAKIVLSWNPILICQSCALGEHGIGAVLSAIEH
;
A
#
# COMPACT_ATOMS: atom_id res chain seq x y z
N GLY A 1 -7.64 -14.77 10.66
CA GLY A 1 -8.80 -14.23 11.40
C GLY A 1 -8.32 -13.38 12.56
N LEU A 2 -9.16 -12.47 13.07
CA LEU A 2 -8.88 -11.62 14.24
C LEU A 2 -9.59 -12.17 15.48
N LYS A 3 -8.94 -12.09 16.64
CA LYS A 3 -9.56 -12.36 17.96
C LYS A 3 -10.09 -11.05 18.55
N GLN A 4 -10.91 -11.14 19.60
CA GLN A 4 -11.43 -9.95 20.29
C GLN A 4 -10.33 -8.96 20.72
N LYS A 5 -9.20 -9.48 21.23
CA LYS A 5 -8.06 -8.65 21.64
C LYS A 5 -7.36 -7.91 20.48
N ASP A 6 -7.57 -8.37 19.24
CA ASP A 6 -6.98 -7.77 18.05
C ASP A 6 -7.90 -6.66 17.48
N LEU A 7 -9.12 -6.50 18.03
CA LEU A 7 -10.05 -5.45 17.64
C LEU A 7 -9.72 -4.14 18.36
N GLN A 8 -8.94 -3.32 17.69
CA GLN A 8 -8.70 -1.94 18.09
C GLN A 8 -9.84 -1.02 17.62
N PRO A 9 -10.01 0.17 18.24
CA PRO A 9 -10.92 1.17 17.71
C PRO A 9 -10.57 1.58 16.27
N CYS A 10 -11.56 2.10 15.55
CA CYS A 10 -11.38 2.69 14.24
C CYS A 10 -10.36 3.83 14.32
N ALA A 11 -9.31 3.78 13.49
CA ALA A 11 -8.25 4.77 13.52
C ALA A 11 -8.71 6.18 13.10
N LEU A 12 -9.84 6.30 12.40
CA LEU A 12 -10.38 7.60 11.95
C LEU A 12 -11.35 8.21 12.97
N CYS A 13 -12.35 7.45 13.45
CA CYS A 13 -13.38 7.99 14.34
C CYS A 13 -13.17 7.68 15.82
N GLY A 14 -12.18 6.85 16.17
CA GLY A 14 -11.89 6.43 17.55
C GLY A 14 -12.91 5.49 18.19
N ASN A 15 -14.01 5.18 17.51
CA ASN A 15 -15.06 4.27 18.01
C ASN A 15 -14.77 2.81 17.67
N GLY A 16 -15.42 1.86 18.36
CA GLY A 16 -15.32 0.44 18.02
C GLY A 16 -15.78 0.16 16.57
N VAL A 17 -15.13 -0.77 15.87
CA VAL A 17 -15.36 -0.98 14.42
C VAL A 17 -16.79 -1.36 14.01
N MET A 18 -17.64 -1.77 14.96
CA MET A 18 -19.06 -2.13 14.76
C MET A 18 -20.04 -1.04 15.23
N HIS A 19 -19.59 0.17 15.59
CA HIS A 19 -20.40 1.16 16.31
C HIS A 19 -21.67 1.66 15.59
N ASN A 20 -21.75 1.48 14.26
CA ASN A 20 -22.90 1.90 13.43
C ASN A 20 -23.76 0.72 12.95
N ASN A 21 -23.84 -0.38 13.71
CA ASN A 21 -24.55 -1.62 13.32
C ASN A 21 -24.04 -2.27 12.02
N ASN A 22 -22.86 -1.87 11.55
CA ASN A 22 -22.18 -2.48 10.41
C ASN A 22 -21.30 -3.62 10.90
N ILE A 23 -21.49 -4.83 10.37
CA ILE A 23 -20.72 -6.03 10.76
C ILE A 23 -19.41 -6.21 9.98
N THR A 24 -19.16 -5.34 9.00
CA THR A 24 -17.92 -5.35 8.22
C THR A 24 -17.03 -4.18 8.59
N PHE A 25 -15.72 -4.36 8.44
CA PHE A 25 -14.70 -3.36 8.68
C PHE A 25 -13.44 -3.73 7.89
N TYR A 26 -12.52 -2.80 7.77
CA TYR A 26 -11.29 -2.96 7.00
C TYR A 26 -10.09 -3.03 7.92
N ARG A 27 -9.13 -3.89 7.59
CA ARG A 27 -7.77 -3.83 8.12
C ARG A 27 -6.87 -3.34 7.00
N ILE A 28 -6.21 -2.21 7.20
CA ILE A 28 -5.42 -1.52 6.19
C ILE A 28 -3.95 -1.57 6.58
N SER A 29 -3.10 -2.02 5.67
CA SER A 29 -1.64 -1.97 5.80
C SER A 29 -1.13 -1.08 4.69
N ILE A 30 -0.31 -0.09 5.02
CA ILE A 30 0.25 0.86 4.06
C ILE A 30 1.77 0.76 4.13
N GLU A 31 2.41 0.93 2.98
CA GLU A 31 3.85 0.91 2.82
C GLU A 31 4.24 2.13 1.97
N HIS A 32 5.31 2.81 2.38
CA HIS A 32 5.94 3.87 1.60
C HIS A 32 7.10 3.24 0.84
N LEU A 33 7.02 3.26 -0.48
CA LEU A 33 8.06 2.74 -1.36
C LEU A 33 8.82 3.89 -2.03
N VAL A 34 10.11 3.68 -2.27
CA VAL A 34 10.95 4.54 -3.09
C VAL A 34 11.41 3.79 -4.32
N ILE A 35 11.44 4.49 -5.46
CA ILE A 35 11.98 3.95 -6.70
C ILE A 35 13.51 3.95 -6.65
N ASP A 36 14.13 2.80 -6.93
CA ASP A 36 15.56 2.72 -7.18
C ASP A 36 15.85 3.20 -8.61
N THR A 37 16.14 4.49 -8.75
CA THR A 37 16.41 5.11 -10.04
C THR A 37 17.64 4.53 -10.74
N SER A 38 18.57 3.92 -9.99
CA SER A 38 19.75 3.27 -10.57
C SER A 38 19.36 1.95 -11.23
N ALA A 39 18.51 1.16 -10.58
CA ALA A 39 17.95 -0.06 -11.16
C ALA A 39 17.09 0.24 -12.40
N VAL A 40 16.22 1.25 -12.32
CA VAL A 40 15.44 1.74 -13.47
C VAL A 40 16.35 2.12 -14.63
N SER A 41 17.42 2.89 -14.37
CA SER A 41 18.33 3.35 -15.42
C SER A 41 19.09 2.20 -16.10
N ARG A 42 19.45 1.14 -15.35
CA ARG A 42 20.08 -0.05 -15.92
C ARG A 42 19.13 -0.82 -16.81
N GLN A 43 17.91 -1.11 -16.33
CA GLN A 43 16.88 -1.79 -17.13
C GLN A 43 16.54 -1.00 -18.39
N HIS A 44 16.32 0.31 -18.25
CA HIS A 44 16.05 1.17 -19.38
C HIS A 44 17.23 1.23 -20.38
N GLY A 45 18.48 1.26 -19.88
CA GLY A 45 19.67 1.18 -20.74
C GLY A 45 19.74 -0.12 -21.54
N MET A 46 19.37 -1.25 -20.94
CA MET A 46 19.31 -2.55 -21.65
C MET A 46 18.19 -2.59 -22.70
N GLU A 47 17.01 -2.05 -22.39
CA GLU A 47 15.93 -1.91 -23.36
C GLU A 47 16.39 -1.09 -24.58
N MET A 48 17.08 0.02 -24.34
CA MET A 48 17.63 0.87 -25.41
C MET A 48 18.72 0.17 -26.23
N MET A 49 19.58 -0.65 -25.61
CA MET A 49 20.59 -1.44 -26.34
C MET A 49 19.97 -2.55 -27.20
N MET A 50 18.88 -3.17 -26.74
CA MET A 50 18.23 -4.30 -27.43
C MET A 50 17.23 -3.85 -28.51
N GLY A 51 16.89 -2.56 -28.57
CA GLY A 51 16.12 -1.97 -29.66
C GLY A 51 14.77 -2.66 -29.90
N GLN A 52 14.56 -3.22 -31.10
CA GLN A 52 13.30 -3.89 -31.48
C GLN A 52 13.01 -5.18 -30.68
N VAL A 53 13.96 -5.66 -29.87
CA VAL A 53 13.82 -6.87 -29.04
C VAL A 53 13.65 -6.52 -27.55
N ALA A 54 13.28 -5.27 -27.21
CA ALA A 54 13.08 -4.79 -25.84
C ALA A 54 12.21 -5.69 -24.92
N PRO A 55 11.13 -6.36 -25.39
CA PRO A 55 10.38 -7.29 -24.54
C PRO A 55 11.22 -8.48 -24.05
N LEU A 56 12.25 -8.88 -24.81
CA LEU A 56 13.19 -9.92 -24.39
C LEU A 56 14.20 -9.39 -23.35
N ALA A 57 14.48 -8.09 -23.32
CA ALA A 57 15.33 -7.45 -22.33
C ALA A 57 14.77 -7.58 -20.91
N GLN A 58 13.44 -7.61 -20.75
CA GLN A 58 12.79 -7.83 -19.44
C GLN A 58 12.96 -9.26 -18.92
N VAL A 59 13.18 -10.23 -19.81
CA VAL A 59 13.40 -11.65 -19.45
C VAL A 59 14.88 -11.96 -19.27
N MET A 60 15.76 -11.28 -20.03
CA MET A 60 17.21 -11.48 -19.99
C MET A 60 17.93 -10.55 -19.00
N GLY A 61 17.28 -9.47 -18.59
CA GLY A 61 17.81 -8.53 -17.62
C GLY A 61 17.85 -9.11 -16.19
N PRO A 62 18.63 -8.51 -15.29
CA PRO A 62 18.59 -8.84 -13.87
C PRO A 62 17.18 -8.57 -13.32
N ASP A 63 16.62 -9.56 -12.63
CA ASP A 63 15.35 -9.48 -11.91
C ASP A 63 15.56 -8.71 -10.59
N GLU A 64 15.92 -7.44 -10.73
CA GLU A 64 16.20 -6.55 -9.60
C GLU A 64 14.96 -5.77 -9.17
N ASP A 65 14.79 -5.61 -7.85
CA ASP A 65 13.71 -4.81 -7.28
C ASP A 65 13.84 -3.34 -7.73
N ILE A 66 12.83 -2.87 -8.47
CA ILE A 66 12.73 -1.48 -8.96
C ILE A 66 12.23 -0.52 -7.88
N ALA A 67 11.54 -1.03 -6.88
CA ALA A 67 11.06 -0.26 -5.75
C ALA A 67 11.48 -0.94 -4.45
N LYS A 68 11.78 -0.13 -3.44
CA LYS A 68 12.16 -0.60 -2.10
C LYS A 68 11.22 -0.01 -1.07
N ILE A 69 10.85 -0.81 -0.09
CA ILE A 69 10.07 -0.34 1.06
C ILE A 69 10.98 0.57 1.91
N VAL A 70 10.54 1.80 2.12
CA VAL A 70 11.18 2.79 3.00
C VAL A 70 10.59 2.71 4.40
N LEU A 71 9.28 2.56 4.49
CA LEU A 71 8.55 2.54 5.74
C LEU A 71 7.31 1.67 5.60
N SER A 72 7.05 0.85 6.62
CA SER A 72 5.83 0.06 6.75
C SER A 72 5.16 0.42 8.08
N TRP A 73 3.86 0.66 8.05
CA TRP A 73 3.10 0.96 9.27
C TRP A 73 2.41 -0.29 9.82
N ASN A 74 2.20 -0.31 11.14
CA ASN A 74 1.36 -1.33 11.74
C ASN A 74 -0.05 -1.25 11.15
N PRO A 75 -0.69 -2.40 10.84
CA PRO A 75 -2.01 -2.39 10.27
C PRO A 75 -3.03 -1.68 11.18
N ILE A 76 -3.83 -0.80 10.60
CA ILE A 76 -4.90 -0.08 11.28
C ILE A 76 -6.27 -0.67 10.94
N LEU A 77 -7.25 -0.45 11.81
CA LEU A 77 -8.64 -0.86 11.57
C LEU A 77 -9.50 0.35 11.25
N ILE A 78 -10.39 0.21 10.27
CA ILE A 78 -11.32 1.26 9.83
C ILE A 78 -12.73 0.69 9.78
N CYS A 79 -13.70 1.34 10.43
CA CYS A 79 -15.10 0.93 10.37
C CYS A 79 -15.68 1.16 8.96
N GLN A 80 -16.69 0.37 8.56
CA GLN A 80 -17.32 0.50 7.24
C GLN A 80 -17.85 1.92 6.95
N SER A 81 -18.38 2.62 7.95
CA SER A 81 -18.87 3.98 7.77
C SER A 81 -17.76 4.98 7.44
N CYS A 82 -16.60 4.88 8.11
CA CYS A 82 -15.45 5.73 7.79
C CYS A 82 -14.86 5.38 6.42
N ALA A 83 -14.85 4.10 6.05
CA ALA A 83 -14.35 3.67 4.74
C ALA A 83 -15.22 4.13 3.56
N LEU A 84 -16.54 4.24 3.75
CA LEU A 84 -17.51 4.59 2.70
C LEU A 84 -18.04 6.03 2.75
N GLY A 85 -17.68 6.80 3.78
CA GLY A 85 -18.11 8.20 3.94
C GLY A 85 -17.40 9.17 2.98
N GLU A 86 -17.65 10.48 3.14
CA GLU A 86 -17.10 11.57 2.30
C GLU A 86 -15.57 11.61 2.19
N HIS A 87 -14.89 10.85 3.04
CA HIS A 87 -13.46 10.83 3.23
C HIS A 87 -12.79 9.58 2.63
N GLY A 88 -13.57 8.53 2.28
CA GLY A 88 -13.11 7.34 1.55
C GLY A 88 -11.78 6.72 2.03
N ILE A 89 -11.13 5.95 1.16
CA ILE A 89 -9.75 5.49 1.38
C ILE A 89 -8.74 6.66 1.35
N GLY A 90 -9.13 7.81 0.77
CA GLY A 90 -8.31 9.02 0.69
C GLY A 90 -7.96 9.61 2.06
N ALA A 91 -8.88 9.57 3.02
CA ALA A 91 -8.62 10.06 4.37
C ALA A 91 -7.78 9.10 5.22
N VAL A 92 -7.64 7.85 4.80
CA VAL A 92 -6.72 6.91 5.44
C VAL A 92 -5.27 7.32 5.17
N LEU A 93 -4.97 7.84 3.97
CA LEU A 93 -3.65 8.39 3.65
C LEU A 93 -3.36 9.67 4.46
N SER A 94 -4.34 10.58 4.60
CA SER A 94 -4.16 11.79 5.42
C SER A 94 -3.96 11.51 6.91
N ALA A 95 -4.44 10.37 7.42
CA ALA A 95 -4.25 9.97 8.81
C ALA A 95 -2.85 9.41 9.10
N ILE A 96 -2.03 9.12 8.08
CA ILE A 96 -0.67 8.61 8.22
C ILE A 96 0.38 9.74 8.17
N GLU A 97 0.01 10.92 7.65
CA GLU A 97 0.86 12.11 7.61
C GLU A 97 0.91 12.90 8.94
N HIS A 98 0.24 12.41 9.98
CA HIS A 98 0.22 12.96 11.35
C HIS A 98 0.70 11.94 12.37
#